data_AF-A0A229H867-F1
#
_entry.id   AF-A0A229H867-F1
#
_cell.length_a   1.000
_cell.length_b   1.000
_cell.length_c   1.000
_cell.angle_alpha   90.00
_cell.angle_beta   90.00
_cell.angle_gamma   90.00
#
_symmetry.space_group_name_H-M   'P 1'
#
loop_
_entity.id
_entity.type
_entity.pdbx_description
1 polymer ?
#
loop_
_entity_poly.entity_id
_entity_poly.type
_entity_poly.pdbx_seq_one_letter_code
_entity_poly.pdbx_strand_id
1 'polypeptide(L)'
;AGSDFGREAVDTLLKLMEDHRDEVVVIVAGYTEEMARFLASNPGLASRFSRTVDFEHYSTDELVEIMSRHATASGYDCAPETVEALLKYVAGLPRDRSFGNARTARQILEAMMTRQARRIGPMAAPGLDDLRLLLPEDLPTDTRQAAG
;
A
#
# COMPACT_ATOMS: atom_id res chain seq x y z
N ALA A 1 -34.05 8.07 -4.82
CA ALA A 1 -33.45 9.10 -5.70
C ALA A 1 -31.98 8.81 -6.07
N GLY A 2 -31.21 7.99 -5.33
CA GLY A 2 -29.81 7.70 -5.66
C GLY A 2 -29.54 6.48 -6.56
N SER A 3 -30.55 5.64 -6.84
CA SER A 3 -30.38 4.42 -7.66
C SER A 3 -30.22 4.70 -9.15
N ASP A 4 -30.80 5.79 -9.65
CA ASP A 4 -30.96 6.00 -11.08
C ASP A 4 -29.68 6.53 -11.73
N PHE A 5 -28.98 7.45 -11.05
CA PHE A 5 -27.69 7.98 -11.52
C PHE A 5 -26.59 6.92 -11.58
N GLY A 6 -26.55 5.99 -10.61
CA GLY A 6 -25.57 4.90 -10.61
C GLY A 6 -25.76 3.95 -11.78
N ARG A 7 -27.02 3.64 -12.11
CA ARG A 7 -27.36 2.81 -13.26
C ARG A 7 -27.06 3.52 -14.58
N GLU A 8 -27.41 4.80 -14.70
CA GLU A 8 -27.12 5.61 -15.89
C GLU A 8 -25.62 5.72 -16.16
N ALA A 9 -24.80 5.88 -15.11
CA ALA A 9 -23.35 5.88 -15.24
C ALA A 9 -22.80 4.55 -15.76
N VAL A 10 -23.30 3.42 -15.25
CA VAL A 10 -22.91 2.07 -15.72
C VAL A 10 -23.31 1.86 -17.17
N ASP A 11 -24.54 2.22 -17.54
CA ASP A 11 -25.04 2.05 -18.91
C ASP A 11 -24.25 2.93 -19.90
N THR A 12 -23.91 4.15 -19.51
CA THR A 12 -23.04 5.04 -20.29
C THR A 12 -21.64 4.45 -20.47
N LEU A 13 -21.05 3.89 -19.40
CA LEU A 13 -19.74 3.24 -19.48
C LEU A 13 -19.78 2.02 -20.42
N LEU A 14 -20.81 1.19 -20.32
CA LEU A 14 -20.98 0.02 -21.19
C LEU A 14 -21.06 0.42 -22.66
N LYS A 15 -21.81 1.48 -22.97
CA LYS A 15 -21.92 2.01 -24.33
C LYS A 15 -20.57 2.53 -24.83
N LEU A 16 -19.83 3.27 -24.01
CA LEU A 16 -18.48 3.74 -24.36
C LEU A 16 -17.52 2.58 -24.66
N MET A 17 -17.56 1.51 -23.85
CA MET A 17 -16.75 0.31 -24.06
C MET A 17 -17.11 -0.44 -25.36
N GLU A 18 -18.35 -0.31 -25.83
CA GLU A 18 -18.81 -0.88 -27.11
C GLU A 18 -18.38 -0.02 -28.29
N ASP A 19 -18.73 1.27 -28.24
CA ASP A 19 -18.56 2.21 -29.36
C ASP A 19 -17.08 2.50 -29.64
N HIS A 20 -16.22 2.44 -28.61
CA HIS A 20 -14.79 2.82 -28.69
C HIS A 20 -13.84 1.68 -28.32
N ARG A 21 -14.22 0.42 -28.59
CA ARG A 21 -13.43 -0.77 -28.21
C ARG A 21 -11.99 -0.81 -28.75
N ASP A 22 -11.75 -0.13 -29.87
CA ASP A 22 -10.45 -0.09 -30.55
C ASP A 22 -9.62 1.16 -30.15
N GLU A 23 -10.19 2.04 -29.32
CA GLU A 23 -9.60 3.33 -28.92
C GLU A 23 -9.38 3.45 -27.40
N VAL A 24 -10.14 2.68 -26.59
CA VAL A 24 -10.16 2.82 -25.13
C VAL A 24 -9.95 1.48 -24.43
N VAL A 25 -9.10 1.50 -23.40
CA VAL A 25 -8.98 0.42 -22.40
C VAL A 25 -9.54 0.91 -21.08
N VAL A 26 -10.50 0.17 -20.52
CA VAL A 26 -11.09 0.47 -19.21
C VAL A 26 -10.54 -0.50 -18.17
N ILE A 27 -9.96 0.05 -17.10
CA ILE A 27 -9.48 -0.71 -15.95
C ILE A 27 -10.30 -0.29 -14.74
N VAL A 28 -10.96 -1.25 -14.10
CA VAL A 28 -11.65 -1.08 -12.82
C VAL A 28 -10.84 -1.77 -11.72
N ALA A 29 -10.74 -1.14 -10.57
CA ALA A 29 -10.00 -1.66 -9.43
C ALA A 29 -10.79 -1.44 -8.15
N GLY A 30 -10.73 -2.43 -7.27
CA GLY A 30 -11.44 -2.44 -6.01
C GLY A 30 -11.17 -3.73 -5.27
N TYR A 31 -11.70 -3.81 -4.05
CA TYR A 31 -11.63 -5.02 -3.25
C TYR A 31 -12.47 -6.15 -3.85
N THR A 32 -12.03 -7.40 -3.67
CA THR A 32 -12.55 -8.58 -4.37
C THR A 32 -14.08 -8.72 -4.28
N GLU A 33 -14.67 -8.61 -3.09
CA GLU A 33 -16.13 -8.78 -2.96
C GLU A 33 -16.92 -7.60 -3.54
N GLU A 34 -16.42 -6.37 -3.45
CA GLU A 34 -17.03 -5.19 -4.07
C GLU A 34 -17.00 -5.33 -5.58
N MET A 35 -15.87 -5.78 -6.14
CA MET A 35 -15.74 -6.05 -7.57
C MET A 35 -16.67 -7.17 -8.02
N ALA A 36 -16.81 -8.25 -7.23
CA ALA A 36 -17.77 -9.31 -7.51
C ALA A 36 -19.21 -8.78 -7.52
N ARG A 37 -19.59 -7.94 -6.53
CA ARG A 37 -20.91 -7.28 -6.49
C ARG A 37 -21.12 -6.33 -7.67
N PHE A 38 -20.10 -5.56 -8.04
CA PHE A 38 -20.13 -4.64 -9.17
C PHE A 38 -20.34 -5.39 -10.50
N LEU A 39 -19.58 -6.46 -10.75
CA LEU A 39 -19.74 -7.25 -11.97
C LEU A 39 -21.09 -7.98 -12.03
N ALA A 40 -21.62 -8.40 -10.88
CA ALA A 40 -22.93 -9.03 -10.78
C ALA A 40 -24.11 -8.05 -10.93
N SER A 41 -23.89 -6.73 -10.83
CA SER A 41 -24.99 -5.76 -10.87
C SER A 41 -25.58 -5.56 -12.27
N ASN A 42 -24.84 -5.91 -13.32
CA ASN A 42 -25.31 -5.85 -14.71
C ASN A 42 -24.59 -6.93 -15.54
N PRO A 43 -25.32 -7.86 -16.19
CA PRO A 43 -24.72 -8.89 -17.05
C PRO A 43 -23.78 -8.33 -18.15
N GLY A 44 -24.04 -7.11 -18.62
CA GLY A 44 -23.18 -6.40 -19.57
C GLY A 44 -21.77 -6.18 -19.02
N LEU A 45 -21.63 -5.83 -17.73
CA LEU A 45 -20.33 -5.62 -17.09
C LEU A 45 -19.52 -6.91 -17.05
N ALA A 46 -20.12 -8.00 -16.56
CA ALA A 46 -19.45 -9.30 -16.48
C ALA A 46 -18.92 -9.79 -17.85
N SER A 47 -19.64 -9.50 -18.94
CA SER A 47 -19.20 -9.88 -20.30
C SER A 47 -18.01 -9.06 -20.83
N ARG A 48 -17.88 -7.79 -20.40
CA ARG A 48 -16.88 -6.85 -20.91
C ARG A 48 -15.60 -6.83 -20.07
N PHE A 49 -15.69 -7.14 -18.77
CA PHE A 49 -14.55 -7.35 -17.89
C PHE A 49 -14.16 -8.83 -17.84
N SER A 50 -13.67 -9.36 -18.96
CA SER A 50 -13.32 -10.78 -19.12
C SER A 50 -11.97 -11.19 -18.54
N ARG A 51 -11.16 -10.22 -18.08
CA ARG A 51 -9.86 -10.46 -17.46
C ARG A 51 -9.85 -9.88 -16.05
N THR A 52 -9.56 -10.74 -15.08
CA THR A 52 -9.38 -10.36 -13.68
C THR A 52 -7.93 -10.60 -13.32
N VAL A 53 -7.33 -9.64 -12.61
CA VAL A 53 -6.01 -9.77 -12.01
C VAL A 53 -6.19 -9.54 -10.53
N ASP A 54 -5.94 -10.60 -9.75
CA ASP A 54 -5.99 -10.53 -8.29
C ASP A 54 -4.64 -10.05 -7.76
N PHE A 55 -4.69 -9.05 -6.88
CA PHE A 55 -3.51 -8.52 -6.18
C PHE A 55 -3.54 -9.00 -4.74
N GLU A 56 -2.73 -10.00 -4.44
CA GLU A 56 -2.55 -10.48 -3.07
C GLU A 56 -1.77 -9.47 -2.23
N HIS A 57 -1.95 -9.55 -0.90
CA HIS A 57 -1.13 -8.79 0.02
C HIS A 57 0.32 -9.27 -0.06
N TYR A 58 1.26 -8.33 -0.08
CA TYR A 58 2.68 -8.66 0.04
C TYR A 58 2.93 -9.44 1.32
N SER A 59 3.77 -10.47 1.24
CA SER A 59 4.32 -11.18 2.39
C SER A 59 5.12 -10.23 3.30
N THR A 60 5.41 -10.68 4.52
CA THR A 60 6.23 -9.89 5.46
C THR A 60 7.60 -9.58 4.85
N ASP A 61 8.21 -10.56 4.20
CA ASP A 61 9.53 -10.41 3.57
C ASP A 61 9.48 -9.39 2.43
N GLU A 62 8.46 -9.45 1.57
CA GLU A 62 8.29 -8.48 0.48
C GLU A 62 8.04 -7.06 1.00
N LEU A 63 7.27 -6.89 2.07
CA LEU A 63 7.05 -5.57 2.68
C LEU A 63 8.35 -4.99 3.26
N VAL A 64 9.16 -5.83 3.92
CA VAL A 64 10.46 -5.42 4.45
C VAL A 64 11.43 -5.08 3.32
N GLU A 65 11.44 -5.87 2.24
CA GLU A 65 12.25 -5.58 1.07
C GLU A 65 11.86 -4.24 0.41
N ILE A 66 10.56 -3.99 0.21
CA ILE A 66 10.04 -2.73 -0.33
C ILE A 66 10.53 -1.56 0.51
N MET A 67 10.40 -1.65 1.83
CA MET A 67 10.82 -0.61 2.75
C MET A 67 12.34 -0.42 2.75
N SER A 68 13.15 -1.49 2.73
CA SER A 68 14.61 -1.38 2.64
C SER A 68 15.04 -0.69 1.35
N ARG A 69 14.40 -1.01 0.21
CA ARG A 69 14.65 -0.31 -1.06
C ARG A 69 14.29 1.18 -0.98
N HIS A 70 13.19 1.51 -0.34
CA HIS A 70 12.80 2.91 -0.11
C HIS A 70 13.75 3.64 0.84
N ALA A 71 14.22 2.99 1.91
CA ALA A 71 15.20 3.55 2.83
C ALA A 71 16.48 3.92 2.08
N THR A 72 17.04 2.97 1.30
CA THR A 72 18.24 3.20 0.49
C THR A 72 18.04 4.32 -0.52
N ALA A 73 16.89 4.36 -1.21
CA ALA A 73 16.56 5.45 -2.13
C ALA A 73 16.46 6.82 -1.45
N SER A 74 16.12 6.86 -0.16
CA SER A 74 16.08 8.06 0.68
C SER A 74 17.39 8.38 1.40
N GLY A 75 18.47 7.62 1.14
CA GLY A 75 19.79 7.83 1.74
C GLY A 75 19.96 7.23 3.14
N TYR A 76 19.06 6.32 3.53
CA TYR A 76 19.14 5.58 4.79
C TYR A 76 19.52 4.12 4.55
N ASP A 77 20.14 3.52 5.55
CA ASP A 77 20.41 2.09 5.59
C ASP A 77 19.76 1.46 6.82
N CYS A 78 19.15 0.28 6.66
CA CYS A 78 18.70 -0.53 7.78
C CYS A 78 19.81 -1.51 8.15
N ALA A 79 20.37 -1.39 9.35
CA ALA A 79 21.31 -2.38 9.87
C ALA A 79 20.65 -3.77 9.99
N PRO A 80 21.41 -4.88 9.97
CA PRO A 80 20.84 -6.24 10.03
C PRO A 80 19.87 -6.46 11.20
N GLU A 81 20.18 -5.91 12.38
CA GLU A 81 19.33 -5.95 13.56
C GLU A 81 18.00 -5.19 13.36
N THR A 82 18.01 -4.10 12.60
CA THR A 82 16.82 -3.32 12.25
C THR A 82 15.94 -4.11 11.28
N VAL A 83 16.54 -4.79 10.31
CA VAL A 83 15.80 -5.68 9.38
C VAL A 83 15.12 -6.81 10.14
N GLU A 84 15.81 -7.45 11.08
CA GLU A 84 15.22 -8.49 11.93
C GLU A 84 14.06 -7.95 12.78
N ALA A 85 14.23 -6.77 13.37
CA ALA A 85 13.18 -6.12 14.15
C ALA A 85 11.97 -5.73 13.29
N LEU A 86 12.22 -5.28 12.06
CA LEU A 86 11.18 -4.97 11.08
C LEU A 86 10.38 -6.20 10.65
N LEU A 87 11.04 -7.33 10.39
CA LEU A 87 10.35 -8.59 10.09
C LEU A 87 9.39 -8.98 11.21
N LYS A 88 9.83 -8.89 12.47
CA LYS A 88 8.98 -9.18 13.65
C LYS A 88 7.83 -8.18 13.76
N TYR A 89 8.11 -6.90 13.57
CA TYR A 89 7.11 -5.84 13.65
C TYR A 89 6.02 -6.01 12.58
N VAL A 90 6.41 -6.17 11.32
CA VAL A 90 5.50 -6.32 10.17
C VAL A 90 4.71 -7.62 10.26
N ALA A 91 5.30 -8.71 10.75
CA ALA A 91 4.59 -9.97 11.00
C ALA A 91 3.47 -9.83 12.04
N GLY A 92 3.60 -8.88 12.98
CA GLY A 92 2.59 -8.59 14.00
C GLY A 92 1.46 -7.66 13.55
N LEU A 93 1.51 -7.12 12.33
CA LEU A 93 0.48 -6.20 11.85
C LEU A 93 -0.79 -6.96 11.43
N PRO A 94 -1.99 -6.46 11.79
CA PRO A 94 -3.23 -7.03 11.29
C PRO A 94 -3.31 -6.83 9.78
N ARG A 95 -3.57 -7.92 9.05
CA ARG A 95 -3.74 -7.93 7.60
C ARG A 95 -5.22 -8.06 7.25
N ASP A 96 -6.01 -7.08 7.68
CA ASP A 96 -7.42 -7.01 7.30
C ASP A 96 -7.60 -6.42 5.90
N ARG A 97 -8.86 -6.33 5.46
CA ARG A 97 -9.23 -5.81 4.15
C ARG A 97 -8.74 -4.37 3.89
N SER A 98 -8.49 -3.59 4.93
CA SER A 98 -7.99 -2.21 4.81
C SER A 98 -6.47 -2.10 4.83
N PHE A 99 -5.74 -3.23 4.89
CA PHE A 99 -4.29 -3.21 4.97
C PHE A 99 -3.65 -2.54 3.73
N GLY A 100 -2.90 -1.47 3.97
CA GLY A 100 -2.39 -0.57 2.92
C GLY A 100 -1.26 -1.12 2.06
N ASN A 101 -0.76 -2.34 2.32
CA ASN A 101 0.36 -2.97 1.59
C ASN A 101 1.58 -2.02 1.51
N ALA A 102 2.04 -1.68 0.31
CA ALA A 102 3.18 -0.79 0.10
C ALA A 102 2.99 0.60 0.76
N ARG A 103 1.74 1.07 0.91
CA ARG A 103 1.45 2.30 1.66
C ARG A 103 1.85 2.16 3.13
N THR A 104 1.49 1.05 3.76
CA THR A 104 1.87 0.75 5.15
C THR A 104 3.38 0.66 5.31
N ALA A 105 4.08 -0.03 4.38
CA ALA A 105 5.55 -0.08 4.39
C ALA A 105 6.18 1.33 4.34
N ARG A 106 5.65 2.21 3.50
CA ARG A 106 6.10 3.60 3.40
C ARG A 106 5.82 4.41 4.67
N GLN A 107 4.63 4.27 5.24
CA GLN A 107 4.26 4.96 6.49
C GLN A 107 5.16 4.53 7.66
N ILE A 108 5.52 3.24 7.75
CA ILE A 108 6.47 2.75 8.75
C ILE A 108 7.83 3.41 8.57
N LEU A 109 8.35 3.45 7.34
CA LEU A 109 9.63 4.11 7.05
C LEU A 109 9.61 5.60 7.42
N GLU A 110 8.56 6.33 7.03
CA GLU A 110 8.38 7.75 7.36
C GLU A 110 8.35 7.99 8.87
N ALA A 111 7.69 7.12 9.62
CA ALA A 111 7.69 7.15 11.07
C ALA A 111 9.08 6.85 11.66
N MET A 112 9.81 5.89 11.09
CA MET A 112 11.18 5.59 11.50
C MET A 112 12.13 6.76 11.27
N MET A 113 12.10 7.39 10.09
CA MET A 113 12.91 8.59 9.80
C MET A 113 12.59 9.73 10.78
N THR A 114 11.32 9.93 11.10
CA THR A 114 10.89 10.94 12.08
C THR A 114 11.45 10.65 13.48
N ARG A 115 11.48 9.38 13.88
CA ARG A 115 11.99 8.96 15.19
C ARG A 115 13.51 9.03 15.26
N GLN A 116 14.20 8.66 14.19
CA GLN A 116 15.64 8.83 14.03
C GLN A 116 16.05 10.30 14.15
N ALA A 117 15.34 11.21 13.48
CA ALA A 117 15.58 12.64 13.62
C ALA A 117 15.41 13.14 15.06
N ARG A 118 14.41 12.64 15.80
CA ARG A 118 14.21 12.97 17.23
C ARG A 118 15.31 12.40 18.13
N ARG A 119 15.79 11.19 17.84
CA ARG A 119 16.91 10.55 18.52
C ARG A 119 18.23 11.31 18.33
N ILE A 120 18.45 11.83 17.13
CA ILE A 120 19.68 12.58 16.76
C ILE A 120 19.64 14.03 17.22
N GLY A 121 18.46 14.66 17.25
CA GLY A 121 18.28 16.07 17.63
C GLY A 121 19.05 16.55 18.87
N PRO A 122 19.13 15.80 19.98
CA PRO A 122 19.90 16.21 21.17
C PRO A 122 21.42 15.93 21.09
N MET A 123 21.93 15.28 20.04
CA MET A 123 23.34 14.92 19.92
C MET A 123 24.21 16.16 19.63
N ALA A 124 25.28 16.35 20.39
CA ALA A 124 26.18 17.50 20.23
C ALA A 124 26.98 17.48 18.91
N ALA A 125 27.32 16.28 18.43
CA ALA A 125 28.07 16.08 17.19
C ALA A 125 27.71 14.71 16.59
N PRO A 126 26.61 14.59 15.83
CA PRO A 126 26.24 13.34 15.18
C PRO A 126 27.23 12.97 14.07
N GLY A 127 27.59 11.69 14.01
CA GLY A 127 28.40 11.11 12.95
C GLY A 127 27.58 10.80 11.70
N LEU A 128 28.27 10.41 10.63
CA LEU A 128 27.63 10.02 9.37
C LEU A 128 26.68 8.82 9.56
N ASP A 129 27.11 7.83 10.35
CA ASP A 129 26.29 6.65 10.62
C ASP A 129 25.05 6.98 11.44
N ASP A 130 25.10 7.97 12.33
CA ASP A 130 23.89 8.44 13.04
C ASP A 130 22.85 8.94 12.04
N LEU A 131 23.29 9.76 11.06
CA LEU A 131 22.42 10.37 10.05
C LEU A 131 21.89 9.36 9.02
N ARG A 132 22.61 8.26 8.79
CA ARG A 132 22.32 7.27 7.73
C ARG A 132 21.60 6.03 8.26
N LEU A 133 21.91 5.57 9.47
CA LEU A 133 21.38 4.30 9.99
C LEU A 133 20.01 4.49 10.66
N LEU A 134 19.05 3.69 10.22
CA LEU A 134 17.82 3.42 10.96
C LEU A 134 18.07 2.25 11.90
N LEU A 135 17.79 2.46 13.19
CA LEU A 135 18.02 1.50 14.26
C LEU A 135 16.71 0.86 14.74
N PRO A 136 16.74 -0.28 15.46
CA PRO A 136 15.54 -0.91 15.98
C PRO A 136 14.68 0.02 16.86
N GLU A 137 15.28 0.95 17.60
CA GLU A 137 14.57 1.92 18.43
C GLU A 137 13.79 2.99 17.65
N ASP A 138 14.12 3.16 16.36
CA ASP A 138 13.40 4.05 15.45
C ASP A 138 12.07 3.44 15.00
N LEU A 139 11.81 2.15 15.26
CA LEU A 139 10.52 1.50 14.98
C LEU A 139 9.35 2.21 15.66
N PRO A 140 8.18 2.30 15.01
CA PRO A 140 6.98 2.82 15.66
C PRO A 140 6.58 1.94 16.85
N THR A 141 6.25 2.58 17.97
CA THR A 141 5.84 1.89 19.22
C THR A 141 4.39 1.44 19.23
N ASP A 142 3.55 1.96 18.33
CA ASP A 142 2.14 1.59 18.21
C ASP A 142 1.87 0.99 16.83
N THR A 143 1.40 -0.25 16.79
CA THR A 143 1.07 -0.97 15.56
C THR A 143 -0.18 -0.44 14.86
N ARG A 144 -0.96 0.45 15.51
CA ARG A 144 -2.17 1.03 14.93
C ARG A 144 -1.94 2.27 14.05
N GLN A 145 -0.80 2.96 14.20
CA GLN A 145 -0.51 4.18 13.42
C GLN A 145 -0.05 3.90 11.97
N ALA A 146 0.31 2.65 11.64
CA ALA A 146 0.79 2.26 10.32
C ALA A 146 -0.30 1.70 9.38
N ALA A 147 -1.54 1.57 9.86
CA ALA A 147 -2.66 0.98 9.12
C ALA A 147 -3.74 1.99 8.71
N GLY A 148 -3.56 3.29 9.01
CA GLY A 148 -4.50 4.37 8.74
C GLY A 148 -4.15 5.19 7.50
#